data_AF-A0A958L609-F1
#
_entry.id   AF-A0A958L609-F1
#
_cell.length_a   1.000
_cell.length_b   1.000
_cell.length_c   1.000
_cell.angle_alpha   90.00
_cell.angle_beta   90.00
_cell.angle_gamma   90.00
#
_symmetry.space_group_name_H-M   'P 1'
#
loop_
_entity.id
_entity.type
_entity.pdbx_description
1 polymer ?
#
loop_
_entity_poly.entity_id
_entity_poly.type
_entity_poly.pdbx_seq_one_letter_code
_entity_poly.pdbx_strand_id
1 'polypeptide(L)'
;GLTCSEIARRTGYGRRSIAKWLTFETPPDRRRGALQPTSPLYFEAFLTQCWKDGNRRGRHLFHDIKHRGYTGSFSNLERLLATWRRAERPESDKDKDKDKDKDKDDAAPARVGVVDSTYDNAPVRDPHTGHWISPVVAAALCIKPRGALTVNQERKVDALKQGSDTFATLRSLSMRFRGIFHSRNSARLEDWIDDAIHSGLVFLARFA
;
A
#
# COMPACT_ATOMS: atom_id res chain seq x y z
N GLY A 1 21.86 24.68 2.29
CA GLY A 1 20.58 24.03 1.99
C GLY A 1 19.55 25.12 1.83
N LEU A 2 18.51 24.90 1.02
CA LEU A 2 17.37 25.80 1.00
C LEU A 2 16.79 25.89 2.42
N THR A 3 16.50 27.10 2.88
CA THR A 3 15.89 27.28 4.20
C THR A 3 14.46 26.75 4.17
N CYS A 4 13.94 26.26 5.31
CA CYS A 4 12.54 25.83 5.39
C CYS A 4 11.56 26.92 4.93
N SER A 5 11.94 28.21 5.08
CA SER A 5 11.18 29.36 4.60
C SER A 5 11.13 29.45 3.08
N GLU A 6 12.25 29.21 2.40
CA GLU A 6 12.30 29.24 0.93
C GLU A 6 11.56 28.06 0.32
N ILE A 7 11.61 26.89 0.97
CA ILE A 7 10.81 25.72 0.56
C ILE A 7 9.32 26.03 0.76
N ALA A 8 8.93 26.58 1.92
CA ALA A 8 7.53 26.94 2.20
C ALA A 8 6.97 27.94 1.19
N ARG A 9 7.77 28.92 0.77
CA ARG A 9 7.40 29.92 -0.24
C ARG A 9 7.17 29.30 -1.61
N ARG A 10 8.00 28.32 -2.00
CA ARG A 10 7.93 27.67 -3.32
C ARG A 10 6.89 26.55 -3.40
N THR A 11 6.66 25.82 -2.31
CA THR A 11 5.79 24.63 -2.31
C THR A 11 4.45 24.84 -1.61
N GLY A 12 4.22 25.99 -0.96
CA GLY A 12 2.99 26.28 -0.21
C GLY A 12 2.79 25.50 1.09
N TYR A 13 3.73 24.62 1.47
CA TYR A 13 3.64 23.82 2.69
C TYR A 13 4.11 24.60 3.92
N GLY A 14 3.44 24.38 5.06
CA GLY A 14 3.80 25.03 6.32
C GLY A 14 5.22 24.68 6.77
N ARG A 15 5.98 25.69 7.22
CA ARG A 15 7.39 25.55 7.66
C ARG A 15 7.63 24.40 8.66
N ARG A 16 6.68 24.14 9.56
CA ARG A 16 6.75 23.03 10.54
C ARG A 16 6.73 21.65 9.88
N SER A 17 5.94 21.46 8.81
CA SER A 17 5.86 20.20 8.08
C SER A 17 7.17 19.92 7.33
N ILE A 18 7.72 20.94 6.68
CA ILE A 18 8.99 20.86 5.95
C ILE A 18 10.14 20.55 6.92
N ALA A 19 10.22 21.24 8.06
CA ALA A 19 11.25 20.97 9.07
C ALA A 19 11.16 19.53 9.60
N LYS A 20 9.94 19.05 9.86
CA LYS A 20 9.68 17.66 10.28
C LYS A 20 10.08 16.67 9.19
N TRP A 21 9.83 16.94 7.92
CA TRP A 21 10.24 16.06 6.82
C TRP A 21 11.75 16.03 6.64
N LEU A 22 12.42 17.18 6.78
CA LEU A 22 13.88 17.26 6.69
C LEU A 22 14.59 16.47 7.81
N THR A 23 13.94 16.24 8.95
CA THR A 23 14.49 15.34 10.00
C THR A 23 14.36 13.85 9.68
N PHE A 24 13.59 13.46 8.65
CA PHE A 24 13.37 12.07 8.28
C PHE A 24 14.04 11.74 6.94
N GLU A 25 15.17 11.00 6.95
CA GLU A 25 15.83 10.53 5.73
C GLU A 25 15.04 9.44 4.98
N THR A 26 14.20 8.73 5.72
CA THR A 26 13.18 7.78 5.26
C THR A 26 11.89 8.11 5.99
N PRO A 27 10.72 8.02 5.31
CA PRO A 27 9.44 8.13 6.01
C PRO A 27 9.46 7.16 7.19
N PRO A 28 9.07 7.59 8.40
CA PRO A 28 8.99 6.67 9.51
C PRO A 28 8.11 5.50 9.06
N ASP A 29 8.67 4.30 9.11
CA ASP A 29 7.90 3.10 8.86
C ASP A 29 6.65 3.23 9.74
N ARG A 30 5.47 3.14 9.13
CA ARG A 30 4.22 3.13 9.91
C ARG A 30 4.31 1.83 10.70
N ARG A 31 4.90 1.92 11.90
CA ARG A 31 4.89 0.84 12.89
C ARG A 31 3.43 0.41 12.92
N ARG A 32 3.14 -0.80 12.41
CA ARG A 32 1.82 -1.38 12.66
C ARG A 32 1.67 -1.28 14.17
N GLY A 33 0.69 -0.51 14.63
CA GLY A 33 0.44 -0.40 16.07
C GLY A 33 0.40 -1.81 16.65
N ALA A 34 0.83 -1.97 17.91
CA ALA A 34 0.71 -3.25 18.59
C ALA A 34 -0.68 -3.82 18.33
N LEU A 35 -0.74 -5.07 17.82
CA LEU A 35 -1.99 -5.71 17.48
C LEU A 35 -2.91 -5.60 18.70
N GLN A 36 -4.10 -5.03 18.48
CA GLN A 36 -5.08 -4.88 19.54
C GLN A 36 -5.92 -6.16 19.63
N PRO A 37 -6.51 -6.47 20.80
CA PRO A 37 -7.47 -7.57 20.94
C PRO A 37 -8.70 -7.47 20.02
N THR A 38 -8.92 -6.33 19.35
CA THR A 38 -9.93 -6.16 18.29
C THR A 38 -9.52 -6.75 16.94
N SER A 39 -8.23 -7.06 16.76
CA SER A 39 -7.68 -7.66 15.54
C SER A 39 -7.58 -9.17 15.69
N PRO A 40 -8.18 -9.98 14.79
CA PRO A 40 -8.02 -11.44 14.79
C PRO A 40 -6.56 -11.90 14.76
N LEU A 41 -5.68 -11.09 14.14
CA LEU A 41 -4.24 -11.37 14.08
C LEU A 41 -3.56 -11.35 15.45
N TYR A 42 -4.16 -10.70 16.45
CA TYR A 42 -3.66 -10.80 17.83
C TYR A 42 -3.67 -12.26 18.34
N PHE A 43 -4.62 -13.05 17.85
CA PHE A 43 -4.79 -14.47 18.19
C PHE A 43 -4.24 -15.40 17.11
N GLU A 44 -3.32 -14.93 16.25
CA GLU A 44 -2.82 -15.67 15.09
C GLU A 44 -2.26 -17.05 15.47
N ALA A 45 -1.41 -17.14 16.50
CA ALA A 45 -0.82 -18.41 16.91
C ALA A 45 -1.88 -19.47 17.25
N PHE A 46 -2.95 -19.08 17.96
CA PHE A 46 -4.05 -19.98 18.30
C PHE A 46 -4.87 -20.36 17.06
N LEU A 47 -5.22 -19.38 16.23
CA LEU A 47 -5.99 -19.61 15.01
C LEU A 47 -5.24 -20.51 14.03
N THR A 48 -3.93 -20.32 13.86
CA THR A 48 -3.08 -21.16 13.00
C THR A 48 -2.98 -22.59 13.55
N GLN A 49 -2.89 -22.77 14.88
CA GLN A 49 -2.89 -24.09 15.48
C GLN A 49 -4.22 -24.82 15.22
N CYS A 50 -5.35 -24.18 15.53
CA CYS A 50 -6.67 -24.77 15.23
C CYS A 50 -6.87 -25.06 13.75
N TRP A 51 -6.28 -24.23 12.87
CA TRP A 51 -6.32 -24.45 11.43
C TRP A 51 -5.55 -25.70 11.00
N LYS A 52 -4.35 -25.92 11.58
CA LYS A 52 -3.56 -27.15 11.38
C LYS A 52 -4.27 -28.39 11.93
N ASP A 53 -4.95 -28.24 13.07
CA ASP A 53 -5.74 -29.30 13.70
C ASP A 53 -7.06 -29.59 12.97
N GLY A 54 -7.34 -28.91 11.85
CA GLY A 54 -8.48 -29.16 10.98
C GLY A 54 -9.75 -28.38 11.33
N ASN A 55 -9.76 -27.57 12.38
CA ASN A 55 -10.91 -26.72 12.72
C ASN A 55 -10.94 -25.46 11.84
N ARG A 56 -11.70 -25.54 10.75
CA ARG A 56 -11.87 -24.45 9.75
C ARG A 56 -13.17 -23.68 9.90
N ARG A 57 -13.98 -24.00 10.91
CA ARG A 57 -15.32 -23.41 11.10
C ARG A 57 -15.19 -22.05 11.77
N GLY A 58 -15.40 -20.98 11.01
CA GLY A 58 -15.25 -19.61 11.49
C GLY A 58 -16.08 -19.29 12.75
N ARG A 59 -17.30 -19.84 12.87
CA ARG A 59 -18.16 -19.68 14.06
C ARG A 59 -17.54 -20.28 15.32
N HIS A 60 -16.90 -21.44 15.21
CA HIS A 60 -16.22 -22.09 16.33
C HIS A 60 -15.00 -21.26 16.74
N LEU A 61 -14.15 -20.92 15.77
CA LEU A 61 -12.96 -20.08 16.00
C LEU A 61 -13.32 -18.73 16.61
N PHE A 62 -14.42 -18.11 16.18
CA PHE A 62 -14.90 -16.85 16.74
C PHE A 62 -15.31 -16.98 18.20
N HIS A 63 -16.05 -18.03 18.55
CA HIS A 63 -16.44 -18.30 19.93
C HIS A 63 -15.19 -18.52 20.80
N ASP A 64 -14.23 -19.31 20.33
CA ASP A 64 -13.02 -19.62 21.09
C ASP A 64 -12.13 -18.39 21.34
N ILE A 65 -11.97 -17.52 20.34
CA ILE A 65 -11.21 -16.28 20.53
C ILE A 65 -12.00 -15.24 21.34
N LYS A 66 -13.34 -15.25 21.27
CA LYS A 66 -14.20 -14.38 22.10
C LYS A 66 -13.97 -14.66 23.59
N HIS A 67 -13.92 -15.94 23.99
CA HIS A 67 -13.58 -16.34 25.36
C HIS A 67 -12.17 -15.96 25.78
N ARG A 68 -11.25 -15.82 24.82
CA ARG A 68 -9.85 -15.39 25.05
C ARG A 68 -9.66 -13.87 25.02
N GLY A 69 -10.74 -13.09 24.94
CA GLY A 69 -10.70 -11.62 25.00
C GLY A 69 -10.75 -10.92 23.64
N TYR A 70 -11.15 -11.60 22.56
CA TYR A 70 -11.33 -10.96 21.26
C TYR A 70 -12.52 -9.98 21.28
N THR A 71 -12.24 -8.69 21.11
CA THR A 71 -13.28 -7.64 21.12
C THR A 71 -13.74 -7.24 19.72
N GLY A 72 -13.16 -7.82 18.66
CA GLY A 72 -13.53 -7.51 17.28
C GLY A 72 -14.80 -8.22 16.79
N SER A 73 -15.17 -7.94 15.53
CA SER A 73 -16.35 -8.50 14.87
C SER A 73 -16.09 -9.84 14.20
N PHE A 74 -17.17 -10.61 13.98
CA PHE A 74 -17.12 -11.89 13.27
C PHE A 74 -16.66 -11.71 11.82
N SER A 75 -17.21 -10.74 11.10
CA SER A 75 -16.86 -10.47 9.71
C SER A 75 -15.37 -10.16 9.52
N ASN A 76 -14.73 -9.51 10.51
CA ASN A 76 -13.29 -9.25 10.47
C ASN A 76 -12.46 -10.55 10.60
N LEU A 77 -12.87 -11.47 11.48
CA LEU A 77 -12.27 -12.80 11.58
C LEU A 77 -12.50 -13.59 10.29
N GLU A 78 -13.74 -13.61 9.79
CA GLU A 78 -14.11 -14.39 8.62
C GLU A 78 -13.34 -13.94 7.37
N ARG A 79 -13.09 -12.64 7.23
CA ARG A 79 -12.23 -12.08 6.20
C ARG A 79 -10.79 -12.63 6.27
N LEU A 80 -10.21 -12.71 7.46
CA LEU A 80 -8.88 -13.32 7.65
C LEU A 80 -8.89 -14.79 7.24
N LEU A 81 -9.86 -15.57 7.74
CA LEU A 81 -9.97 -16.99 7.42
C LEU A 81 -10.25 -17.24 5.93
N ALA A 82 -10.96 -16.34 5.25
CA ALA A 82 -11.19 -16.41 3.82
C ALA A 82 -9.89 -16.27 3.02
N THR A 83 -8.96 -15.42 3.48
CA THR A 83 -7.62 -15.34 2.89
C THR A 83 -6.87 -16.66 3.03
N TRP A 84 -6.96 -17.34 4.18
CA TRP A 84 -6.33 -18.65 4.40
C TRP A 84 -6.94 -19.74 3.51
N ARG A 85 -8.27 -19.78 3.35
CA ARG A 85 -8.93 -20.71 2.41
C ARG A 85 -8.50 -20.52 0.96
N ARG A 86 -8.34 -19.27 0.54
CA ARG A 86 -7.89 -18.94 -0.83
C ARG A 86 -6.43 -19.32 -1.05
N ALA A 87 -5.58 -19.17 -0.03
CA ALA A 87 -4.18 -19.58 -0.11
C ALA A 87 -4.01 -21.10 -0.24
N GLU A 88 -4.94 -21.89 0.33
CA GLU A 88 -4.93 -23.35 0.21
C GLU A 88 -5.54 -23.90 -1.09
N ARG A 89 -6.24 -23.07 -1.86
CA ARG A 89 -6.79 -23.46 -3.17
C ARG A 89 -5.93 -22.85 -4.28
N PRO A 90 -4.82 -23.48 -4.68
CA PRO A 90 -4.09 -23.06 -5.86
C PRO A 90 -4.89 -23.47 -7.10
N GLU A 91 -5.58 -22.50 -7.70
CA GLU A 91 -5.89 -22.41 -9.13
C GLU A 91 -6.24 -23.71 -9.90
N SER A 92 -7.22 -24.49 -9.45
CA SER A 92 -7.78 -25.62 -10.24
C SER A 92 -9.26 -25.51 -10.61
N ASP A 93 -9.95 -24.42 -10.30
CA ASP A 93 -11.39 -24.23 -10.60
C ASP A 93 -11.65 -22.88 -11.30
N LYS A 94 -11.09 -22.68 -12.50
CA LYS A 94 -11.50 -21.54 -13.36
C LYS A 94 -12.38 -21.92 -14.56
N ASP A 95 -12.66 -23.20 -14.75
CA ASP A 95 -13.63 -23.65 -15.75
C ASP A 95 -14.76 -24.42 -15.06
N LYS A 96 -15.87 -23.73 -14.76
CA LYS A 96 -17.26 -24.23 -14.69
C LYS A 96 -18.17 -23.15 -14.12
N ASP A 97 -18.72 -22.37 -15.05
CA ASP A 97 -20.09 -21.83 -15.12
C ASP A 97 -20.11 -20.42 -15.71
N LYS A 98 -19.94 -20.39 -17.05
CA LYS A 98 -20.68 -19.49 -17.92
C LYS A 98 -22.03 -20.16 -18.19
N ASP A 99 -23.06 -19.82 -17.42
CA ASP A 99 -24.45 -19.58 -17.89
C ASP A 99 -25.39 -19.59 -16.69
N LYS A 100 -25.78 -18.40 -16.21
CA LYS A 100 -27.20 -18.11 -16.00
C LYS A 100 -27.45 -16.63 -15.88
N ASP A 101 -28.23 -16.17 -16.83
CA ASP A 101 -28.68 -14.81 -17.04
C ASP A 101 -29.79 -14.39 -16.06
N LYS A 102 -29.93 -13.07 -15.92
CA LYS A 102 -31.10 -12.26 -15.53
C LYS A 102 -31.53 -12.02 -14.06
N ASP A 103 -31.31 -10.74 -13.71
CA ASP A 103 -32.29 -9.72 -13.32
C ASP A 103 -32.53 -9.37 -11.83
N LYS A 104 -32.38 -8.04 -11.61
CA LYS A 104 -33.00 -7.11 -10.66
C LYS A 104 -32.37 -6.84 -9.28
N ASP A 105 -31.60 -5.75 -9.29
CA ASP A 105 -31.85 -4.45 -8.64
C ASP A 105 -31.98 -4.29 -7.11
N ASP A 106 -31.36 -3.18 -6.68
CA ASP A 106 -31.58 -2.37 -5.48
C ASP A 106 -30.98 -2.79 -4.13
N ALA A 107 -29.73 -2.34 -3.89
CA ALA A 107 -29.34 -1.53 -2.73
C ALA A 107 -27.82 -1.28 -2.71
N ALA A 108 -27.39 -0.17 -3.31
CA ALA A 108 -26.02 0.32 -3.17
C ALA A 108 -25.81 1.00 -1.80
N PRO A 109 -24.69 0.78 -1.10
CA PRO A 109 -24.11 1.81 -0.27
C PRO A 109 -22.98 2.49 -1.03
N ALA A 110 -23.23 3.76 -1.34
CA ALA A 110 -22.32 4.84 -1.71
C ALA A 110 -20.82 4.48 -1.68
N ARG A 111 -20.26 4.24 -2.87
CA ARG A 111 -18.83 4.44 -3.11
C ARG A 111 -18.60 5.93 -3.33
N VAL A 112 -17.95 6.56 -2.36
CA VAL A 112 -17.35 7.89 -2.50
C VAL A 112 -16.47 7.87 -3.76
N GLY A 113 -16.77 8.78 -4.69
CA GLY A 113 -16.16 8.86 -6.01
C GLY A 113 -14.64 8.96 -5.94
N VAL A 114 -13.96 8.03 -6.61
CA VAL A 114 -12.54 8.13 -6.93
C VAL A 114 -12.46 8.55 -8.39
N VAL A 115 -11.98 9.76 -8.56
CA VAL A 115 -11.61 10.40 -9.82
C VAL A 115 -10.64 9.51 -10.61
N ASP A 116 -11.04 9.30 -11.87
CA ASP A 116 -10.24 9.09 -13.08
C ASP A 116 -9.18 7.97 -13.11
N SER A 117 -9.57 6.89 -13.79
CA SER A 117 -8.78 5.68 -14.07
C SER A 117 -7.91 5.88 -15.33
N THR A 118 -6.85 6.70 -15.21
CA THR A 118 -5.88 6.93 -16.30
C THR A 118 -4.49 6.35 -16.01
N TYR A 119 -4.25 5.82 -14.81
CA TYR A 119 -2.97 5.19 -14.45
C TYR A 119 -3.09 3.67 -14.47
N ASP A 120 -2.05 3.02 -15.00
CA ASP A 120 -1.88 1.56 -14.94
C ASP A 120 -1.62 1.13 -13.48
N ASN A 121 -2.72 1.09 -12.72
CA ASN A 121 -2.80 0.72 -11.32
C ASN A 121 -3.06 -0.80 -11.17
N ALA A 122 -2.61 -1.59 -12.14
CA ALA A 122 -2.73 -3.04 -12.07
C ALA A 122 -2.15 -3.53 -10.72
N PRO A 123 -2.89 -4.33 -9.95
CA PRO A 123 -2.38 -4.84 -8.69
C PRO A 123 -1.15 -5.70 -8.98
N VAL A 124 -0.02 -5.42 -8.32
CA VAL A 124 1.25 -6.14 -8.51
C VAL A 124 1.44 -7.16 -7.39
N ARG A 125 1.95 -8.35 -7.70
CA ARG A 125 2.23 -9.40 -6.71
C ARG A 125 3.66 -9.30 -6.18
N ASP A 126 3.81 -9.62 -4.90
CA ASP A 126 5.10 -9.80 -4.24
C ASP A 126 5.74 -11.12 -4.72
N PRO A 127 6.94 -11.09 -5.32
CA PRO A 127 7.58 -12.29 -5.85
C PRO A 127 7.97 -13.31 -4.77
N HIS A 128 8.11 -12.89 -3.51
CA HIS A 128 8.47 -13.81 -2.43
C HIS A 128 7.24 -14.49 -1.79
N THR A 129 6.12 -13.78 -1.70
CA THR A 129 4.94 -14.24 -0.96
C THR A 129 3.73 -14.54 -1.85
N GLY A 130 3.76 -14.15 -3.13
CA GLY A 130 2.64 -14.28 -4.06
C GLY A 130 1.43 -13.37 -3.76
N HIS A 131 1.44 -12.68 -2.62
CA HIS A 131 0.39 -11.77 -2.21
C HIS A 131 0.44 -10.44 -2.97
N TRP A 132 -0.71 -9.79 -3.10
CA TRP A 132 -0.79 -8.45 -3.67
C TRP A 132 -0.02 -7.44 -2.81
N ILE A 133 0.81 -6.64 -3.47
CA ILE A 133 1.47 -5.51 -2.84
C ILE A 133 0.41 -4.44 -2.57
N SER A 134 0.19 -4.14 -1.29
CA SER A 134 -0.75 -3.09 -0.91
C SER A 134 -0.31 -1.72 -1.46
N PRO A 135 -1.25 -0.87 -1.91
CA PRO A 135 -0.94 0.50 -2.34
C PRO A 135 -0.14 1.30 -1.31
N VAL A 136 -0.39 1.07 -0.01
CA VAL A 136 0.36 1.74 1.08
C VAL A 136 1.82 1.29 1.11
N VAL A 137 2.07 0.00 0.89
CA VAL A 137 3.44 -0.55 0.82
C VAL A 137 4.13 -0.04 -0.44
N ALA A 138 3.44 0.00 -1.58
CA ALA A 138 3.98 0.57 -2.81
C ALA A 138 4.38 2.04 -2.61
N ALA A 139 3.50 2.88 -2.05
CA ALA A 139 3.80 4.29 -1.77
C ALA A 139 5.01 4.47 -0.85
N ALA A 140 5.11 3.68 0.23
CA ALA A 140 6.26 3.72 1.13
C ALA A 140 7.57 3.33 0.42
N LEU A 141 7.52 2.27 -0.41
CA LEU A 141 8.67 1.83 -1.20
C LEU A 141 9.06 2.85 -2.27
N CYS A 142 8.10 3.57 -2.86
CA CYS A 142 8.32 4.56 -3.91
C CYS A 142 9.28 5.67 -3.47
N ILE A 143 9.18 6.12 -2.22
CA ILE A 143 9.97 7.23 -1.66
C ILE A 143 11.19 6.76 -0.85
N LYS A 144 11.37 5.44 -0.67
CA LYS A 144 12.50 4.87 0.08
C LYS A 144 13.76 4.74 -0.80
N PRO A 145 14.92 5.29 -0.40
CA PRO A 145 16.15 5.25 -1.19
C PRO A 145 16.75 3.85 -1.24
N ARG A 146 17.51 3.54 -2.30
CA ARG A 146 18.08 2.20 -2.52
C ARG A 146 18.91 1.69 -1.35
N GLY A 147 19.80 2.52 -0.79
CA GLY A 147 20.65 2.13 0.34
C GLY A 147 19.93 1.83 1.66
N ALA A 148 18.62 2.08 1.74
CA ALA A 148 17.80 1.76 2.92
C ALA A 148 16.85 0.56 2.67
N LEU A 149 16.82 -0.01 1.47
CA LEU A 149 15.96 -1.15 1.15
C LEU A 149 16.59 -2.45 1.66
N THR A 150 15.75 -3.35 2.13
CA THR A 150 16.16 -4.76 2.30
C THR A 150 16.05 -5.50 0.97
N VAL A 151 16.75 -6.63 0.83
CA VAL A 151 16.69 -7.48 -0.38
C VAL A 151 15.24 -7.81 -0.80
N ASN A 152 14.36 -8.08 0.17
CA ASN A 152 12.95 -8.34 -0.10
C ASN A 152 12.19 -7.09 -0.57
N GLN A 153 12.55 -5.91 -0.08
CA GLN A 153 11.96 -4.64 -0.51
C GLN A 153 12.44 -4.25 -1.91
N GLU A 154 13.71 -4.52 -2.25
CA GLU A 154 14.24 -4.32 -3.61
C GLU A 154 13.48 -5.16 -4.63
N ARG A 155 13.27 -6.45 -4.35
CA ARG A 155 12.48 -7.34 -5.22
C ARG A 155 11.04 -6.85 -5.42
N LYS A 156 10.40 -6.30 -4.38
CA LYS A 156 9.07 -5.68 -4.49
C LYS A 156 9.11 -4.42 -5.35
N VAL A 157 10.14 -3.59 -5.20
CA VAL A 157 10.33 -2.40 -6.03
C VAL A 157 10.49 -2.79 -7.50
N ASP A 158 11.24 -3.85 -7.78
CA ASP A 158 11.46 -4.32 -9.15
C ASP A 158 10.18 -4.89 -9.76
N ALA A 159 9.42 -5.68 -9.01
CA ALA A 159 8.10 -6.15 -9.42
C ALA A 159 7.14 -4.97 -9.69
N LEU A 160 7.13 -3.95 -8.82
CA LEU A 160 6.28 -2.76 -8.98
C LEU A 160 6.65 -1.93 -10.22
N LYS A 161 7.94 -1.85 -10.56
CA LYS A 161 8.40 -1.18 -11.79
C LYS A 161 8.02 -1.96 -13.04
N GLN A 162 8.09 -3.29 -13.00
CA GLN A 162 7.71 -4.13 -14.14
C GLN A 162 6.20 -4.11 -14.39
N GLY A 163 5.39 -3.98 -13.33
CA GLY A 163 3.93 -4.00 -13.42
C GLY A 163 3.25 -2.64 -13.52
N SER A 164 3.99 -1.52 -13.43
CA SER A 164 3.41 -0.18 -13.52
C SER A 164 4.45 0.86 -13.93
N ASP A 165 4.31 1.39 -15.16
CA ASP A 165 5.12 2.51 -15.65
C ASP A 165 4.91 3.77 -14.81
N THR A 166 3.68 3.95 -14.29
CA THR A 166 3.36 5.05 -13.37
C THR A 166 4.21 4.96 -12.11
N PHE A 167 4.35 3.77 -11.51
CA PHE A 167 5.21 3.58 -10.35
C PHE A 167 6.69 3.84 -10.66
N ALA A 168 7.16 3.38 -11.82
CA ALA A 168 8.54 3.60 -12.26
C ALA A 168 8.87 5.09 -12.40
N THR A 169 8.01 5.84 -13.08
CA THR A 169 8.11 7.30 -13.26
C THR A 169 8.05 8.04 -11.94
N LEU A 170 7.05 7.72 -11.09
CA LEU A 170 6.88 8.34 -9.78
C LEU A 170 8.10 8.12 -8.88
N ARG A 171 8.66 6.91 -8.90
CA ARG A 171 9.86 6.58 -8.11
C ARG A 171 11.09 7.31 -8.64
N SER A 172 11.26 7.41 -9.95
CA SER A 172 12.36 8.17 -10.56
C SER A 172 12.32 9.64 -10.13
N LEU A 173 11.16 10.29 -10.27
CA LEU A 173 10.95 11.67 -9.86
C LEU A 173 11.18 11.85 -8.35
N SER A 174 10.66 10.95 -7.52
CA SER A 174 10.86 10.98 -6.07
C SER A 174 12.34 10.88 -5.67
N MET A 175 13.11 10.03 -6.34
CA MET A 175 14.55 9.88 -6.05
C MET A 175 15.36 11.10 -6.51
N ARG A 176 15.03 11.67 -7.67
CA ARG A 176 15.66 12.90 -8.20
C ARG A 176 15.36 14.10 -7.28
N PHE A 177 14.10 14.28 -6.90
CA PHE A 177 13.66 15.29 -5.94
C PHE A 177 14.46 15.18 -4.64
N ARG A 178 14.53 13.98 -4.05
CA ARG A 178 15.33 13.72 -2.85
C ARG A 178 16.80 14.11 -3.04
N GLY A 179 17.41 13.77 -4.18
CA GLY A 179 18.78 14.17 -4.50
C GLY A 179 19.00 15.68 -4.57
N ILE A 180 18.02 16.45 -5.07
CA ILE A 180 18.07 17.92 -5.13
C ILE A 180 18.12 18.53 -3.72
N PHE A 181 17.32 18.02 -2.77
CA PHE A 181 17.40 18.49 -1.36
C PHE A 181 18.76 18.26 -0.73
N HIS A 182 19.40 17.13 -1.02
CA HIS A 182 20.69 16.78 -0.43
C HIS A 182 21.86 17.50 -1.12
N SER A 183 21.77 17.76 -2.43
CA SER A 183 22.83 18.40 -3.23
C SER A 183 22.82 19.93 -3.19
N ARG A 184 21.80 20.57 -2.60
CA ARG A 184 21.68 22.04 -2.43
C ARG A 184 21.68 22.84 -3.74
N ASN A 185 21.47 22.19 -4.88
CA ASN A 185 21.49 22.82 -6.19
C ASN A 185 20.07 23.19 -6.63
N SER A 186 19.70 24.47 -6.49
CA SER A 186 18.36 24.98 -6.80
C SER A 186 18.05 25.01 -8.29
N ALA A 187 19.05 25.10 -9.17
CA ALA A 187 18.83 25.12 -10.62
C ALA A 187 18.21 23.80 -11.11
N ARG A 188 18.61 22.68 -10.50
CA ARG A 188 18.05 21.36 -10.80
C ARG A 188 16.60 21.15 -10.33
N LEU A 189 16.06 22.07 -9.53
CA LEU A 189 14.67 22.01 -9.10
C LEU A 189 13.74 22.45 -10.24
N GLU A 190 14.14 23.44 -11.03
CA GLU A 190 13.36 23.93 -12.18
C GLU A 190 13.25 22.83 -13.25
N ASP A 191 14.37 22.22 -13.64
CA ASP A 191 14.37 21.05 -14.55
C ASP A 191 13.48 19.90 -14.04
N TRP A 192 13.42 19.70 -12.72
CA TRP A 192 12.61 18.65 -12.12
C TRP A 192 11.11 18.98 -12.15
N ILE A 193 10.74 20.25 -11.94
CA ILE A 193 9.36 20.75 -12.04
C ILE A 193 8.87 20.55 -13.48
N ASP A 194 9.68 20.92 -14.47
CA ASP A 194 9.35 20.73 -15.88
C ASP A 194 9.16 19.24 -16.20
N ASP A 195 10.07 18.37 -15.75
CA ASP A 195 9.93 16.93 -15.95
C ASP A 195 8.68 16.35 -15.26
N ALA A 196 8.28 16.88 -14.10
CA ALA A 196 7.08 16.47 -13.39
C ALA A 196 5.79 16.91 -14.10
N ILE A 197 5.80 18.07 -14.76
CA ILE A 197 4.69 18.57 -15.59
C ILE A 197 4.53 17.69 -16.84
N HIS A 198 5.66 17.33 -17.48
CA HIS A 198 5.66 16.53 -18.71
C HIS A 198 5.52 15.02 -18.47
N SER A 199 5.56 14.55 -17.21
CA SER A 199 5.50 13.11 -16.90
C SER A 199 4.12 12.47 -17.09
N GLY A 200 3.10 13.24 -17.48
CA GLY A 200 1.72 12.76 -17.64
C GLY A 200 1.02 12.38 -16.33
N LEU A 201 1.66 12.64 -15.18
CA LEU A 201 1.09 12.38 -13.85
C LEU A 201 0.38 13.65 -13.38
N VAL A 202 -0.91 13.77 -13.68
CA VAL A 202 -1.73 14.97 -13.40
C VAL A 202 -1.66 15.39 -11.92
N PHE A 203 -1.51 14.44 -11.01
CA PHE A 203 -1.35 14.71 -9.58
C PHE A 203 0.03 15.31 -9.21
N LEU A 204 1.09 15.03 -9.98
CA LEU A 204 2.39 15.69 -9.82
C LEU A 204 2.43 17.05 -10.49
N ALA A 205 1.76 17.22 -11.64
CA ALA A 205 1.63 18.51 -12.31
C ALA A 205 0.88 19.56 -11.45
N ARG A 206 0.00 19.13 -10.53
CA ARG A 206 -0.63 20.00 -9.53
C ARG A 206 0.27 20.36 -8.34
N PHE A 207 1.39 19.65 -8.18
CA PHE A 207 2.38 19.88 -7.13
C PHE A 207 3.54 20.76 -7.62
N ALA A 208 3.93 20.58 -8.87
CA ALA A 208 4.90 21.40 -9.61
C ALA A 208 4.38 22.83 -9.81
#